data_AF-A0AA36ILB3-F1
#
_entry.id   AF-A0AA36ILB3-F1
#
_cell.length_a   1.000
_cell.length_b   1.000
_cell.length_c   1.000
_cell.angle_alpha   90.00
_cell.angle_beta   90.00
_cell.angle_gamma   90.00
#
_symmetry.space_group_name_H-M   'P 1'
#
loop_
_entity.id
_entity.type
_entity.pdbx_description
1 polymer ?
#
loop_
_entity_poly.entity_id
_entity_poly.type
_entity_poly.pdbx_seq_one_letter_code
_entity_poly.pdbx_strand_id
1 'polypeptide(L)'
;MNEEDPETHLKFAEQALDAVPKAYVPLLEKNRDKEFTQDQKNWQLMRRGRYVEFNLVYDRGTIFGLKMLGSGVGRIESILMSLPENARWQYAHEPEEGSPEAEIMEAFKTPMEFA
;
A
#
# COMPACT_ATOMS: atom_id res chain seq x y z
N MET A 1 -10.07 -16.21 -13.86
CA MET A 1 -10.19 -16.88 -12.54
C MET A 1 -11.48 -17.67 -12.36
N ASN A 2 -12.36 -17.81 -13.36
CA ASN A 2 -13.57 -18.65 -13.23
C ASN A 2 -13.60 -19.79 -14.27
N GLU A 3 -12.49 -20.00 -14.97
CA GLU A 3 -12.40 -20.95 -16.07
C GLU A 3 -11.77 -22.28 -15.64
N GLU A 4 -11.13 -22.33 -14.47
CA GLU A 4 -10.53 -23.55 -13.91
C GLU A 4 -11.37 -24.10 -12.77
N ASP A 5 -11.03 -25.31 -12.36
CA ASP A 5 -11.66 -26.00 -11.23
C ASP A 5 -11.43 -25.23 -9.90
N PRO A 6 -12.43 -25.14 -9.01
CA PRO A 6 -12.30 -24.45 -7.73
C PRO A 6 -11.14 -24.91 -6.84
N GLU A 7 -10.73 -26.19 -6.88
CA GLU A 7 -9.58 -26.68 -6.11
C GLU A 7 -8.26 -26.10 -6.64
N THR A 8 -8.18 -25.87 -7.95
CA THR A 8 -7.02 -25.19 -8.57
C THR A 8 -6.92 -23.76 -8.08
N HIS A 9 -8.05 -23.04 -8.04
CA HIS A 9 -8.09 -21.68 -7.53
C HIS A 9 -7.76 -21.58 -6.04
N LEU A 10 -8.26 -22.53 -5.24
CA LEU A 10 -7.92 -22.61 -3.81
C LEU A 10 -6.42 -22.82 -3.62
N LYS A 11 -5.84 -23.80 -4.33
CA LYS A 11 -4.40 -24.08 -4.25
C LYS A 11 -3.56 -22.88 -4.66
N PHE A 12 -3.97 -22.16 -5.71
CA PHE A 12 -3.31 -20.92 -6.09
C PHE A 12 -3.38 -19.85 -4.99
N ALA A 13 -4.55 -19.66 -4.37
CA ALA A 13 -4.71 -18.71 -3.28
C ALA A 13 -3.85 -19.07 -2.06
N GLU A 14 -3.78 -20.34 -1.68
CA GLU A 14 -2.90 -20.85 -0.63
C GLU A 14 -1.43 -20.54 -0.94
N GLN A 15 -0.98 -20.85 -2.17
CA GLN A 15 0.38 -20.56 -2.60
C GLN A 15 0.71 -19.05 -2.58
N ALA A 16 -0.23 -18.21 -3.01
CA ALA A 16 -0.06 -16.76 -2.99
C ALA A 16 0.05 -16.23 -1.55
N LEU A 17 -0.79 -16.73 -0.62
CA LEU A 17 -0.73 -16.35 0.80
C LEU A 17 0.57 -16.82 1.45
N ASP A 18 1.03 -18.04 1.17
CA ASP A 18 2.29 -18.58 1.67
C ASP A 18 3.51 -17.81 1.18
N ALA A 19 3.41 -17.13 0.03
CA ALA A 19 4.47 -16.31 -0.51
C ALA A 19 4.61 -14.95 0.20
N VAL A 20 3.54 -14.40 0.78
CA VAL A 20 3.53 -13.08 1.44
C VAL A 20 4.58 -12.97 2.54
N PRO A 21 4.61 -13.82 3.58
CA PRO A 21 5.61 -13.69 4.65
C PRO A 21 7.03 -13.94 4.13
N LYS A 22 7.20 -14.85 3.18
CA LYS A 22 8.51 -15.16 2.57
C LYS A 22 9.09 -13.96 1.83
N ALA A 23 8.25 -13.18 1.16
CA ALA A 23 8.67 -11.97 0.46
C ALA A 23 8.85 -10.77 1.41
N TYR A 24 7.94 -10.58 2.37
CA TYR A 24 7.87 -9.35 3.15
C TYR A 24 8.71 -9.35 4.43
N VAL A 25 8.74 -10.45 5.18
CA VAL A 25 9.44 -10.51 6.48
C VAL A 25 10.94 -10.25 6.36
N PRO A 26 11.68 -10.81 5.37
CA PRO A 26 13.10 -10.51 5.23
C PRO A 26 13.39 -9.02 4.95
N LEU A 27 12.50 -8.35 4.20
CA LEU A 27 12.60 -6.91 3.96
C LEU A 27 12.36 -6.13 5.25
N LEU A 28 11.38 -6.52 6.07
CA LEU A 28 11.12 -5.89 7.35
C LEU A 28 12.32 -6.05 8.29
N GLU A 29 12.81 -7.27 8.49
CA GLU A 29 13.95 -7.56 9.38
C GLU A 29 15.20 -6.79 8.98
N LYS A 30 15.48 -6.67 7.68
CA LYS A 30 16.63 -5.93 7.15
C LYS A 30 16.54 -4.41 7.37
N ASN A 31 15.33 -3.85 7.44
CA ASN A 31 15.14 -2.40 7.38
C ASN A 31 14.57 -1.76 8.66
N ARG A 32 13.97 -2.55 9.58
CA ARG A 32 13.26 -2.01 10.75
C ARG A 32 14.14 -1.20 11.71
N ASP A 33 15.42 -1.55 11.81
CA ASP A 33 16.38 -0.97 12.76
C ASP A 33 17.27 0.11 12.12
N LYS A 34 17.02 0.46 10.84
CA LYS A 34 17.78 1.50 10.15
C LYS A 34 17.44 2.88 10.74
N GLU A 35 18.48 3.65 11.03
CA GLU A 35 18.32 5.05 11.38
C GLU A 35 17.72 5.85 10.21
N PHE A 36 16.90 6.83 10.54
CA PHE A 36 16.28 7.72 9.58
C PHE A 36 16.32 9.16 10.07
N THR A 37 16.40 10.11 9.13
CA THR A 37 16.33 11.53 9.43
C THR A 37 14.88 12.00 9.53
N GLN A 38 14.67 13.19 10.10
CA GLN A 38 13.35 13.79 10.14
C GLN A 38 12.79 14.05 8.73
N ASP A 39 13.65 14.35 7.75
CA ASP A 39 13.24 14.57 6.36
C ASP A 39 12.79 13.27 5.70
N GLN A 40 13.49 12.16 5.92
CA GLN A 40 13.04 10.84 5.46
C GLN A 40 11.72 10.44 6.12
N LYS A 41 11.51 10.79 7.39
CA LYS A 41 10.23 10.58 8.07
C LYS A 41 9.11 11.42 7.44
N ASN A 42 9.38 12.70 7.14
CA ASN A 42 8.43 13.58 6.47
C ASN A 42 8.08 13.03 5.08
N TRP A 43 9.07 12.55 4.33
CA TRP A 43 8.87 11.88 3.04
C TRP A 43 7.97 10.64 3.19
N GLN A 44 8.25 9.76 4.15
CA GLN A 44 7.40 8.60 4.44
C GLN A 44 5.94 9.00 4.72
N LEU A 45 5.71 10.05 5.49
CA LEU A 45 4.35 10.53 5.79
C LEU A 45 3.63 11.07 4.55
N MET A 46 4.35 11.69 3.61
CA MET A 46 3.79 12.10 2.32
C MET A 46 3.46 10.89 1.43
N ARG A 47 4.30 9.84 1.42
CA ARG A 47 3.98 8.58 0.74
C ARG A 47 2.76 7.89 1.34
N ARG A 48 2.61 7.92 2.67
CA ARG A 48 1.40 7.46 3.37
C ARG A 48 0.17 8.28 3.00
N GLY A 49 0.30 9.60 2.79
CA GLY A 49 -0.76 10.45 2.24
C GLY A 49 -1.26 9.97 0.88
N ARG A 50 -0.34 9.59 -0.04
CA ARG A 50 -0.71 8.99 -1.33
C ARG A 50 -1.41 7.63 -1.18
N TYR A 51 -1.02 6.82 -0.20
CA TYR A 51 -1.70 5.56 0.11
C TYR A 51 -3.15 5.80 0.60
N VAL A 52 -3.36 6.82 1.43
CA VAL A 52 -4.70 7.25 1.86
C VAL A 52 -5.54 7.72 0.68
N GLU A 53 -4.98 8.56 -0.20
CA GLU A 53 -5.67 9.00 -1.42
C GLU A 53 -6.13 7.81 -2.27
N PHE A 54 -5.25 6.83 -2.47
CA PHE A 54 -5.60 5.63 -3.23
C PHE A 54 -6.76 4.86 -2.59
N ASN A 55 -6.67 4.56 -1.29
CA ASN A 55 -7.71 3.79 -0.60
C ASN A 55 -9.07 4.51 -0.58
N LEU A 56 -9.07 5.83 -0.37
CA LEU A 56 -10.34 6.57 -0.26
C LEU A 56 -10.97 6.93 -1.62
N VAL A 57 -10.15 7.12 -2.66
CA VAL A 57 -10.63 7.62 -3.97
C VAL A 57 -10.77 6.52 -5.01
N TYR A 58 -9.89 5.52 -5.00
CA TYR A 58 -9.78 4.54 -6.09
C TYR A 58 -10.00 3.09 -5.67
N ASP A 59 -9.70 2.71 -4.43
CA ASP A 59 -9.88 1.33 -4.00
C ASP A 59 -11.36 0.92 -3.98
N ARG A 60 -11.70 -0.03 -4.85
CA ARG A 60 -13.07 -0.50 -5.02
C ARG A 60 -13.60 -1.17 -3.75
N GLY A 61 -12.74 -1.86 -3.00
CA GLY A 61 -13.13 -2.55 -1.76
C GLY A 61 -13.56 -1.55 -0.69
N THR A 62 -12.74 -0.53 -0.45
CA THR A 62 -13.03 0.56 0.48
C THR A 62 -14.28 1.33 0.07
N ILE A 63 -14.39 1.74 -1.20
CA ILE A 63 -15.57 2.48 -1.71
C ILE A 63 -16.84 1.65 -1.53
N PHE A 64 -16.80 0.36 -1.87
CA PHE A 64 -17.93 -0.54 -1.68
C PHE A 64 -18.29 -0.68 -0.19
N GLY A 65 -17.32 -0.96 0.67
CA GLY A 65 -17.54 -1.08 2.11
C GLY A 65 -18.19 0.16 2.72
N LEU A 66 -17.71 1.35 2.34
CA LEU A 66 -18.27 2.63 2.79
C LEU A 66 -19.71 2.83 2.30
N LYS A 67 -20.02 2.49 1.04
CA LYS A 67 -21.40 2.55 0.51
C LYS A 67 -22.33 1.59 1.25
N MET A 68 -21.84 0.43 1.68
CA MET A 68 -22.63 -0.56 2.42
C MET A 68 -22.90 -0.17 3.88
N LEU A 69 -22.26 0.87 4.43
CA LEU A 69 -22.58 1.36 5.78
C LEU A 69 -24.05 1.77 5.91
N GLY A 70 -24.63 2.35 4.86
CA GLY A 70 -26.06 2.71 4.83
C GLY A 70 -27.01 1.51 4.88
N SER A 71 -26.51 0.30 4.63
CA SER A 71 -27.27 -0.96 4.71
C SER A 71 -27.14 -1.69 6.06
N GLY A 72 -26.33 -1.16 6.99
CA GLY A 72 -26.12 -1.75 8.32
C GLY A 72 -25.17 -2.96 8.36
N VAL A 73 -24.60 -3.37 7.22
CA VAL A 73 -23.68 -4.53 7.12
C VAL A 73 -22.20 -4.12 7.27
N GLY A 74 -21.86 -2.86 6.96
CA GLY A 74 -20.48 -2.39 7.01
C GLY A 74 -19.99 -2.09 8.43
N ARG A 75 -18.76 -2.51 8.75
CA ARG A 75 -18.05 -2.08 9.97
C ARG A 75 -16.95 -1.09 9.60
N ILE A 76 -17.17 0.19 9.92
CA ILE A 76 -16.25 1.30 9.58
C ILE A 76 -14.81 1.01 10.02
N GLU A 77 -14.60 0.55 11.25
CA GLU A 77 -13.28 0.21 11.81
C GLU A 77 -12.54 -0.86 10.99
N SER A 78 -13.26 -1.83 10.42
CA SER A 78 -12.66 -2.87 9.59
C SER A 78 -12.36 -2.39 8.18
N ILE A 79 -13.16 -1.46 7.65
CA ILE A 79 -12.94 -0.86 6.33
C ILE A 79 -11.73 0.08 6.36
N LEU A 80 -11.62 0.90 7.41
CA LEU A 80 -10.56 1.91 7.54
C LEU A 80 -9.26 1.38 8.16
N MET A 81 -9.16 0.07 8.46
CA MET A 81 -7.95 -0.53 9.03
C MET A 81 -6.73 -0.42 8.10
N SER A 82 -6.94 -0.22 6.80
CA SER A 82 -5.87 0.05 5.83
C SER A 82 -5.22 1.42 6.02
N LEU A 83 -5.86 2.36 6.72
CA LEU A 83 -5.33 3.71 6.87
C LEU A 83 -4.16 3.73 7.87
N PRO A 84 -3.07 4.44 7.55
CA PRO A 84 -1.97 4.63 8.48
C PRO A 84 -2.39 5.57 9.62
N GLU A 85 -1.82 5.36 10.80
CA GLU A 85 -2.01 6.24 11.96
C GLU A 85 -1.66 7.71 11.67
N ASN A 86 -0.59 7.93 10.90
CA ASN A 86 -0.09 9.27 10.56
C ASN A 86 0.17 9.37 9.06
N ALA A 87 -0.28 10.47 8.45
CA ALA A 87 -0.05 10.85 7.06
C ALA A 87 0.11 12.37 6.95
N ARG A 88 0.77 12.85 5.89
CA ARG A 88 1.02 14.27 5.65
C ARG A 88 0.71 14.64 4.21
N TRP A 89 0.20 15.85 4.02
CA TRP A 89 0.09 16.52 2.74
C TRP A 89 0.87 17.82 2.77
N GLN A 90 1.61 18.08 1.70
CA GLN A 90 2.33 19.33 1.52
C GLN A 90 2.00 19.88 0.14
N TYR A 91 1.68 21.17 0.10
CA TYR A 91 1.38 21.87 -1.14
C TYR A 91 2.59 21.85 -2.07
N ALA A 92 2.38 21.42 -3.32
CA ALA A 92 3.37 21.45 -4.40
C ALA A 92 4.78 20.96 -3.99
N HIS A 93 4.87 19.93 -3.15
CA HIS A 93 6.16 19.37 -2.77
C HIS A 93 6.78 18.60 -3.93
N GLU A 94 8.01 18.98 -4.27
CA GLU A 94 8.87 18.28 -5.21
C GLU A 94 10.13 17.79 -4.47
N PRO A 95 10.54 16.53 -4.65
CA PRO A 95 11.77 16.02 -4.08
C PRO A 95 12.97 16.73 -4.72
N GLU A 96 14.07 16.84 -3.97
CA GLU A 96 15.31 17.44 -4.45
C GLU A 96 15.88 16.65 -5.64
N GLU A 97 16.39 17.34 -6.66
CA GLU A 97 16.96 16.69 -7.84
C GLU A 97 18.17 15.82 -7.46
N GLY A 98 18.20 14.58 -7.97
CA GLY A 98 19.24 13.61 -7.65
C GLY A 98 19.10 12.94 -6.26
N SER A 99 18.06 13.27 -5.49
CA SER A 99 17.75 12.57 -4.24
C SER A 99 17.18 11.16 -4.49
N PRO A 100 17.30 10.23 -3.52
CA PRO A 100 16.60 8.95 -3.57
C PRO A 100 15.08 9.10 -3.73
N GLU A 101 14.51 10.17 -3.18
CA GLU A 101 13.11 10.53 -3.31
C GLU A 101 12.73 10.89 -4.76
N ALA A 102 13.59 11.59 -5.49
CA ALA A 102 13.37 11.87 -6.90
C ALA A 102 13.51 10.60 -7.77
N GLU A 103 14.50 9.76 -7.48
CA GLU A 103 14.72 8.49 -8.20
C GLU A 103 13.49 7.57 -8.10
N ILE A 104 12.96 7.35 -6.89
CA ILE A 104 11.80 6.48 -6.70
C ILE A 104 10.52 7.07 -7.30
N MET A 105 10.43 8.39 -7.45
CA MET A 105 9.28 9.04 -8.10
C MET A 105 9.20 8.73 -9.59
N GLU A 106 10.33 8.56 -10.28
CA GLU A 106 10.33 8.11 -11.68
C GLU A 106 9.87 6.66 -11.79
N ALA A 107 10.32 5.80 -10.89
CA ALA A 107 9.86 4.40 -10.80
C ALA A 107 8.34 4.26 -10.56
N PHE A 108 7.69 5.25 -9.93
CA PHE A 108 6.23 5.23 -9.77
C PHE A 108 5.47 5.65 -11.04
N LYS A 109 6.10 6.39 -11.96
CA LYS A 109 5.49 6.80 -13.23
C LYS A 109 5.56 5.70 -14.27
N THR A 110 6.60 4.88 -14.24
CA THR A 110 6.84 3.82 -15.21
C THR A 110 7.11 2.50 -14.50
N PRO A 111 6.24 1.49 -14.65
CA PRO A 111 6.48 0.17 -14.08
C PRO A 111 7.83 -0.37 -14.54
N MET A 112 8.66 -0.80 -13.59
CA MET A 112 9.93 -1.47 -13.88
C MET A 112 9.75 -2.99 -13.79
N GLU A 113 10.62 -3.72 -14.49
CA GLU A 113 10.71 -5.17 -14.38
C GLU A 113 11.60 -5.53 -13.17
N PHE A 114 11.12 -6.42 -12.31
CA PHE A 114 11.76 -6.77 -11.03
C PHE A 114 11.99 -8.29 -10.87
N ALA A 115 12.04 -9.04 -11.97
CA ALA A 115 12.15 -10.51 -12.01
C ALA A 115 13.44 -10.99 -12.68
#